data_AF-A0A849XZY5-F1
#
_entry.id   AF-A0A849XZY5-F1
#
_cell.length_a   1.000
_cell.length_b   1.000
_cell.length_c   1.000
_cell.angle_alpha   90.00
_cell.angle_beta   90.00
_cell.angle_gamma   90.00
#
_symmetry.space_group_name_H-M   'P 1'
#
loop_
_entity.id
_entity.type
_entity.pdbx_description
1 polymer ?
#
loop_
_entity_poly.entity_id
_entity_poly.type
_entity_poly.pdbx_seq_one_letter_code
_entity_poly.pdbx_strand_id
1 'polypeptide(L)'
;MSAPLFDRFRIARKPLAQRANRVTADRDLVHSTQAPRSLSAGNAAVVNEIVGWIRAARAARRPVILATGAHTFKNGLAPVLIALMEKGWLTHLASNGAGIIHDWELAWLGATSEHVRRNVEQGEFGTWEETGFFINLALAAGAFEGRGYGESVGRLIETEGLDLPSEADLEQVVRATLAAD
;
A
#
# COMPACT_ATOMS: atom_id res chain seq x y z
N MET A 1 -20.30 19.74 30.49
CA MET A 1 -18.91 19.95 30.03
C MET A 1 -18.50 18.69 29.29
N SER A 2 -18.09 18.79 28.03
CA SER A 2 -17.53 17.63 27.32
C SER A 2 -16.19 17.25 27.96
N ALA A 3 -15.91 15.95 28.08
CA ALA A 3 -14.59 15.50 28.51
C ALA A 3 -13.49 16.09 27.59
N PRO A 4 -12.29 16.39 28.11
CA PRO A 4 -11.19 16.83 27.28
C PRO A 4 -10.86 15.76 26.23
N LEU A 5 -10.59 16.19 25.00
CA LEU A 5 -10.18 15.29 23.93
C LEU A 5 -8.82 14.66 24.27
N PHE A 6 -8.60 13.44 23.78
CA PHE A 6 -7.33 12.76 23.90
C PHE A 6 -6.23 13.52 23.15
N ASP A 7 -5.13 13.82 23.84
CA ASP A 7 -3.95 14.43 23.22
C ASP A 7 -3.13 13.38 22.46
N ARG A 8 -3.28 13.38 21.12
CA ARG A 8 -2.59 12.44 20.22
C ARG A 8 -1.07 12.55 20.24
N PHE A 9 -0.51 13.68 20.70
CA PHE A 9 0.94 13.83 20.83
C PHE A 9 1.51 13.04 22.01
N ARG A 10 0.66 12.52 22.90
CA ARG A 10 1.04 11.63 24.00
C ARG A 10 1.04 10.16 23.61
N ILE A 11 0.72 9.80 22.36
CA ILE A 11 0.85 8.41 21.88
C ILE A 11 2.34 8.05 21.83
N ALA A 12 2.72 7.04 22.60
CA ALA A 12 4.05 6.45 22.52
C ALA A 12 4.16 5.61 21.24
N ARG A 13 4.91 6.13 20.27
CA ARG A 13 5.21 5.46 19.02
C ARG A 13 6.53 4.71 19.15
N LYS A 14 6.62 3.53 18.55
CA LYS A 14 7.83 2.71 18.57
C LYS A 14 8.44 2.60 17.17
N PRO A 15 9.77 2.45 17.06
CA PRO A 15 10.40 2.14 15.78
C PRO A 15 9.82 0.84 15.21
N LEU A 16 9.42 0.87 13.95
CA LEU A 16 8.86 -0.25 13.21
C LEU A 16 9.81 -1.44 13.21
N ALA A 17 11.13 -1.19 13.16
CA ALA A 17 12.16 -2.23 13.22
C ALA A 17 12.12 -3.05 14.51
N GLN A 18 11.54 -2.55 15.61
CA GLN A 18 11.36 -3.29 16.86
C GLN A 18 10.12 -4.20 16.84
N ARG A 19 9.26 -4.08 15.83
CA ARG A 19 8.02 -4.85 15.74
C ARG A 19 8.31 -6.32 15.45
N ALA A 20 7.65 -7.19 16.20
CA ALA A 20 7.60 -8.61 15.88
C ALA A 20 6.74 -8.83 14.61
N ASN A 21 7.40 -8.87 13.46
CA ASN A 21 6.76 -9.09 12.16
C ASN A 21 6.52 -10.58 11.91
N ARG A 22 5.37 -10.89 11.31
CA ARG A 22 4.97 -12.27 10.99
C ARG A 22 5.27 -12.65 9.55
N VAL A 23 5.44 -11.66 8.67
CA VAL A 23 5.72 -11.85 7.26
C VAL A 23 7.06 -11.21 6.92
N THR A 24 7.90 -11.90 6.16
CA THR A 24 9.19 -11.39 5.68
C THR A 24 9.35 -11.62 4.19
N ALA A 25 10.03 -10.68 3.53
CA ALA A 25 10.14 -10.66 2.07
C ALA A 25 10.95 -11.84 1.51
N ASP A 26 12.00 -12.25 2.23
CA ASP A 26 12.88 -13.38 1.92
C ASP A 26 12.17 -14.73 1.95
N ARG A 27 11.14 -14.88 2.80
CA ARG A 27 10.46 -16.15 3.04
C ARG A 27 9.10 -16.24 2.33
N ASP A 28 8.32 -15.17 2.36
CA ASP A 28 6.89 -15.24 2.10
C ASP A 28 6.47 -14.63 0.76
N LEU A 29 7.36 -13.93 0.04
CA LEU A 29 7.02 -13.42 -1.29
C LEU A 29 6.80 -14.56 -2.29
N VAL A 30 5.72 -14.43 -3.05
CA VAL A 30 5.40 -15.32 -4.17
C VAL A 30 5.87 -14.63 -5.44
N HIS A 31 6.78 -15.27 -6.16
CA HIS A 31 7.31 -14.76 -7.42
C HIS A 31 6.53 -15.33 -8.61
N SER A 32 6.37 -14.54 -9.67
CA SER A 32 5.64 -14.94 -10.89
C SER A 32 6.31 -16.11 -11.65
N THR A 33 7.56 -16.41 -11.34
CA THR A 33 8.34 -17.55 -11.88
C THR A 33 8.12 -18.85 -11.10
N GLN A 34 7.53 -18.79 -9.90
CA GLN A 34 7.25 -19.98 -9.11
C GLN A 34 6.05 -20.74 -9.69
N ALA A 35 6.14 -22.07 -9.68
CA ALA A 35 5.03 -22.92 -10.07
C ALA A 35 3.85 -22.72 -9.10
N PRO A 36 2.61 -22.52 -9.60
CA PRO A 36 1.45 -22.41 -8.74
C PRO A 36 1.19 -23.74 -8.03
N ARG A 37 0.64 -23.67 -6.82
CA ARG A 37 0.17 -24.87 -6.11
C ARG A 37 -0.98 -25.51 -6.88
N SER A 38 -1.08 -26.83 -6.79
CA SER A 38 -2.19 -27.58 -7.39
C SER A 38 -3.53 -27.06 -6.88
N LEU A 39 -4.44 -26.79 -7.81
CA LEU A 39 -5.81 -26.39 -7.51
C LEU A 39 -6.73 -27.62 -7.56
N SER A 40 -7.80 -27.59 -6.76
CA SER A 40 -8.91 -28.53 -6.97
C SER A 40 -9.51 -28.32 -8.36
N ALA A 41 -10.17 -29.35 -8.92
CA ALA A 41 -10.81 -29.24 -10.23
C ALA A 41 -11.79 -28.06 -10.30
N GLY A 42 -12.55 -27.81 -9.23
CA GLY A 42 -13.46 -26.66 -9.14
C GLY A 42 -12.73 -25.31 -9.17
N ASN A 43 -11.65 -25.16 -8.40
CA ASN A 43 -10.87 -23.91 -8.40
C ASN A 43 -10.15 -23.69 -9.75
N ALA A 44 -9.66 -24.76 -10.38
CA ALA A 44 -9.05 -24.68 -11.70
C ALA A 44 -10.06 -24.23 -12.77
N ALA A 45 -11.31 -24.70 -12.70
CA ALA A 45 -12.37 -24.26 -13.61
C ALA A 45 -12.67 -22.76 -13.47
N VAL A 46 -12.81 -22.27 -12.23
CA VAL A 46 -13.03 -20.83 -11.95
C VAL A 46 -11.86 -19.98 -12.45
N VAL A 47 -10.62 -20.41 -12.21
CA VAL A 47 -9.43 -19.70 -12.71
C VAL A 47 -9.43 -19.64 -14.24
N ASN A 48 -9.72 -20.74 -14.92
CA ASN A 48 -9.77 -20.77 -16.38
C ASN A 48 -10.85 -19.84 -16.95
N GLU A 49 -12.01 -19.75 -16.30
CA GLU A 49 -13.07 -18.81 -16.67
C GLU A 49 -12.60 -17.36 -16.54
N ILE A 50 -12.01 -16.99 -15.40
CA ILE A 50 -11.45 -15.64 -15.17
C ILE A 50 -10.36 -15.31 -16.19
N VAL A 51 -9.48 -16.26 -16.53
CA VAL A 51 -8.47 -16.09 -17.59
C VAL A 51 -9.12 -15.80 -18.93
N GLY A 52 -10.23 -16.49 -19.25
CA GLY A 52 -11.03 -16.23 -20.45
C GLY A 52 -11.55 -14.79 -20.49
N TRP A 53 -12.13 -14.32 -19.38
CA TRP A 53 -12.63 -12.94 -19.26
C TRP A 53 -11.53 -11.89 -19.39
N ILE A 54 -10.39 -12.10 -18.75
CA ILE A 54 -9.23 -11.19 -18.83
C ILE A 54 -8.72 -11.11 -20.27
N ARG A 55 -8.60 -12.25 -20.97
CA ARG A 55 -8.19 -12.28 -22.39
C ARG A 55 -9.18 -11.53 -23.27
N ALA A 56 -10.48 -11.74 -23.08
CA ALA A 56 -11.52 -11.05 -23.83
C ALA A 56 -11.50 -9.54 -23.59
N ALA A 57 -11.37 -9.11 -22.32
CA ALA A 57 -11.24 -7.71 -21.95
C ALA A 57 -10.02 -7.05 -22.62
N ARG A 58 -8.86 -7.72 -22.57
CA ARG A 58 -7.63 -7.24 -23.21
C ARG A 58 -7.78 -7.13 -24.73
N ALA A 59 -8.35 -8.13 -25.39
CA ALA A 59 -8.60 -8.10 -26.83
C ALA A 59 -9.52 -6.93 -27.24
N ALA A 60 -10.50 -6.62 -26.39
CA ALA A 60 -11.40 -5.49 -26.56
C ALA A 60 -10.83 -4.15 -26.04
N ARG A 61 -9.56 -4.09 -25.61
CA ARG A 61 -8.92 -2.91 -24.99
C ARG A 61 -9.69 -2.33 -23.81
N ARG A 62 -10.29 -3.20 -22.99
CA ARG A 62 -11.03 -2.81 -21.79
C ARG A 62 -10.14 -2.93 -20.55
N PRO A 63 -10.32 -2.06 -19.54
CA PRO A 63 -9.61 -2.16 -18.27
C PRO A 63 -9.86 -3.49 -17.57
N VAL A 64 -8.82 -4.02 -16.93
CA VAL A 64 -8.88 -5.13 -15.98
C VAL A 64 -8.49 -4.58 -14.61
N ILE A 65 -9.43 -4.58 -13.68
CA ILE A 65 -9.28 -3.97 -12.35
C ILE A 65 -9.34 -5.08 -11.30
N LEU A 66 -8.33 -5.13 -10.42
CA LEU A 66 -8.36 -5.99 -9.23
C LEU A 66 -8.71 -5.15 -8.01
N ALA A 67 -9.89 -5.40 -7.45
CA ALA A 67 -10.30 -4.88 -6.15
C ALA A 67 -10.01 -5.94 -5.08
N THR A 68 -9.19 -5.60 -4.08
CA THR A 68 -8.78 -6.54 -3.04
C THR A 68 -8.57 -5.87 -1.68
N GLY A 69 -8.48 -6.67 -0.63
CA GLY A 69 -8.05 -6.23 0.69
C GLY A 69 -6.54 -6.40 0.90
N ALA A 70 -6.09 -5.91 2.05
CA ALA A 70 -4.69 -5.93 2.48
C ALA A 70 -4.00 -7.31 2.44
N HIS A 71 -4.76 -8.41 2.54
CA HIS A 71 -4.22 -9.77 2.58
C HIS A 71 -3.51 -10.19 1.30
N THR A 72 -3.82 -9.59 0.15
CA THR A 72 -3.10 -9.86 -1.09
C THR A 72 -1.63 -9.44 -0.97
N PHE A 73 -1.38 -8.23 -0.50
CA PHE A 73 -0.03 -7.69 -0.29
C PHE A 73 0.67 -8.38 0.89
N LYS A 74 -0.05 -8.49 2.02
CA LYS A 74 0.44 -9.15 3.24
C LYS A 74 0.94 -10.58 3.00
N ASN A 75 0.27 -11.33 2.13
CA ASN A 75 0.63 -12.72 1.83
C ASN A 75 1.62 -12.83 0.65
N GLY A 76 2.29 -11.73 0.31
CA GLY A 76 3.43 -11.74 -0.59
C GLY A 76 3.10 -11.81 -2.08
N LEU A 77 1.87 -11.48 -2.51
CA LEU A 77 1.51 -11.52 -3.94
C LEU A 77 1.96 -10.30 -4.75
N ALA A 78 2.57 -9.28 -4.12
CA ALA A 78 3.01 -8.07 -4.81
C ALA A 78 3.85 -8.37 -6.08
N PRO A 79 4.87 -9.26 -6.07
CA PRO A 79 5.65 -9.56 -7.28
C PRO A 79 4.82 -10.19 -8.42
N VAL A 80 3.79 -10.98 -8.09
CA VAL A 80 2.88 -11.54 -9.10
C VAL A 80 2.02 -10.42 -9.70
N LEU A 81 1.49 -9.52 -8.88
CA LEU A 81 0.68 -8.40 -9.35
C LEU A 81 1.48 -7.46 -10.24
N ILE A 82 2.70 -7.11 -9.85
CA ILE A 82 3.63 -6.30 -10.65
C ILE A 82 3.84 -6.95 -12.01
N ALA A 83 4.18 -8.24 -12.05
CA ALA A 83 4.38 -8.96 -13.31
C ALA A 83 3.12 -9.00 -14.20
N LEU A 84 1.92 -9.05 -13.61
CA LEU A 84 0.67 -8.96 -14.36
C LEU A 84 0.43 -7.54 -14.90
N MET A 85 0.80 -6.51 -14.15
CA MET A 85 0.69 -5.10 -14.55
C MET A 85 1.65 -4.77 -15.69
N GLU A 86 2.92 -5.11 -15.56
CA GLU A 86 3.95 -4.90 -16.59
C GLU A 86 3.58 -5.56 -17.92
N LYS A 87 2.94 -6.73 -17.87
CA LYS A 87 2.50 -7.49 -19.06
C LYS A 87 1.13 -7.06 -19.58
N GLY A 88 0.49 -6.06 -18.96
CA GLY A 88 -0.82 -5.52 -19.34
C GLY A 88 -1.99 -6.49 -19.14
N TRP A 89 -1.84 -7.48 -18.25
CA TRP A 89 -2.93 -8.39 -17.86
C TRP A 89 -3.79 -7.81 -16.72
N LEU A 90 -3.20 -6.91 -15.93
CA LEU A 90 -3.86 -6.14 -14.89
C LEU A 90 -3.57 -4.67 -15.17
N THR A 91 -4.59 -3.81 -15.11
CA THR A 91 -4.42 -2.39 -15.47
C THR A 91 -4.60 -1.44 -14.31
N HIS A 92 -5.40 -1.83 -13.31
CA HIS A 92 -5.68 -1.00 -12.15
C HIS A 92 -5.77 -1.87 -10.89
N LEU A 93 -5.34 -1.29 -9.77
CA LEU A 93 -5.49 -1.85 -8.43
C LEU A 93 -6.43 -0.97 -7.61
N ALA A 94 -7.33 -1.60 -6.87
CA ALA A 94 -8.12 -0.95 -5.84
C ALA A 94 -7.95 -1.71 -4.52
N SER A 95 -7.51 -1.02 -3.48
CA SER A 95 -7.29 -1.60 -2.15
C SER A 95 -7.70 -0.62 -1.06
N ASN A 96 -7.82 -1.14 0.17
CA ASN A 96 -7.89 -0.31 1.36
C ASN A 96 -6.49 0.13 1.83
N GLY A 97 -6.43 1.09 2.76
CA GLY A 97 -5.17 1.66 3.26
C GLY A 97 -4.25 0.64 3.95
N ALA A 98 -4.79 -0.44 4.50
CA ALA A 98 -3.98 -1.52 5.07
C ALA A 98 -3.16 -2.27 4.02
N GLY A 99 -3.63 -2.33 2.76
CA GLY A 99 -2.81 -2.86 1.65
C GLY A 99 -1.57 -2.03 1.41
N ILE A 100 -1.70 -0.69 1.43
CA ILE A 100 -0.59 0.24 1.25
C ILE A 100 0.42 0.14 2.41
N ILE A 101 -0.07 -0.03 3.64
CA ILE A 101 0.81 -0.28 4.80
C ILE A 101 1.67 -1.52 4.55
N HIS A 102 1.08 -2.66 4.18
CA HIS A 102 1.85 -3.88 3.97
C HIS A 102 2.82 -3.77 2.79
N ASP A 103 2.41 -3.13 1.70
CA ASP A 103 3.24 -2.96 0.51
C ASP A 103 4.47 -2.09 0.81
N TRP A 104 4.27 -0.93 1.44
CA TRP A 104 5.35 -0.03 1.82
C TRP A 104 6.29 -0.65 2.88
N GLU A 105 5.74 -1.30 3.92
CA GLU A 105 6.59 -1.95 4.95
C GLU A 105 7.42 -3.10 4.38
N LEU A 106 6.89 -3.86 3.42
CA LEU A 106 7.65 -4.88 2.72
C LEU A 106 8.77 -4.27 1.85
N ALA A 107 8.50 -3.16 1.16
CA ALA A 107 9.50 -2.47 0.36
C ALA A 107 10.61 -1.85 1.23
N TRP A 108 10.26 -1.22 2.35
CA TRP A 108 11.18 -0.48 3.20
C TRP A 108 11.94 -1.35 4.21
N LEU A 109 11.23 -2.22 4.95
CA LEU A 109 11.82 -3.05 6.01
C LEU A 109 12.11 -4.48 5.55
N GLY A 110 11.49 -4.94 4.46
CA GLY A 110 11.48 -6.36 4.10
C GLY A 110 10.61 -7.21 5.03
N ALA A 111 9.75 -6.61 5.86
CA ALA A 111 8.92 -7.33 6.81
C ALA A 111 7.63 -6.58 7.15
N THR A 112 6.53 -7.32 7.38
CA THR A 112 5.23 -6.75 7.71
C THR A 112 4.41 -7.68 8.62
N SER A 113 3.16 -7.30 8.87
CA SER A 113 2.14 -8.02 9.64
C SER A 113 2.48 -8.14 11.13
N GLU A 114 1.79 -7.34 11.94
CA GLU A 114 1.93 -7.37 13.38
C GLU A 114 1.05 -8.43 14.08
N HIS A 115 1.34 -8.72 15.35
CA HIS A 115 0.53 -9.63 16.15
C HIS A 115 -0.59 -8.86 16.90
N VAL A 116 -1.74 -8.73 16.24
CA VAL A 116 -2.91 -7.94 16.71
C VAL A 116 -3.21 -8.14 18.20
N ARG A 117 -3.46 -9.37 18.67
CA ARG A 117 -3.85 -9.65 20.06
C ARG A 117 -2.82 -9.11 21.07
N ARG A 118 -1.58 -9.59 20.96
CA ARG A 118 -0.43 -9.13 21.77
C ARG A 118 -0.28 -7.61 21.76
N ASN A 119 -0.30 -6.99 20.58
CA ASN A 119 -0.06 -5.54 20.50
C ASN A 119 -1.22 -4.73 21.03
N VAL A 120 -2.47 -5.21 20.91
CA VAL A 120 -3.63 -4.59 21.56
C VAL A 120 -3.52 -4.68 23.08
N GLU A 121 -3.15 -5.85 23.61
CA GLU A 121 -2.91 -6.06 25.05
C GLU A 121 -1.82 -5.14 25.60
N GLN A 122 -0.82 -4.80 24.80
CA GLN A 122 0.29 -3.92 25.16
C GLN A 122 0.04 -2.44 24.87
N GLY A 123 -1.06 -2.09 24.19
CA GLY A 123 -1.34 -0.71 23.75
C GLY A 123 -0.42 -0.22 22.60
N GLU A 124 0.13 -1.15 21.83
CA GLU A 124 1.11 -0.90 20.76
C GLU A 124 0.53 -1.13 19.35
N PHE A 125 -0.72 -1.58 19.26
CA PHE A 125 -1.34 -1.92 17.99
C PHE A 125 -1.45 -0.70 17.08
N GLY A 126 -0.80 -0.75 15.92
CA GLY A 126 -0.78 0.33 14.94
C GLY A 126 0.02 1.57 15.33
N THR A 127 0.83 1.55 16.41
CA THR A 127 1.60 2.73 16.87
C THR A 127 3.08 2.69 16.45
N TRP A 128 3.32 2.45 15.16
CA TRP A 128 4.66 2.36 14.57
C TRP A 128 5.06 3.68 13.90
N GLU A 129 6.20 4.25 14.30
CA GLU A 129 6.62 5.61 13.91
C GLU A 129 6.74 5.75 12.39
N GLU A 130 7.55 4.91 11.76
CA GLU A 130 7.93 5.04 10.36
C GLU A 130 6.72 4.79 9.43
N THR A 131 5.91 3.76 9.72
CA THR A 131 4.67 3.48 8.96
C THR A 131 3.72 4.67 8.97
N GLY A 132 3.47 5.23 10.15
CA GLY A 132 2.59 6.39 10.27
C GLY A 132 3.19 7.63 9.62
N PHE A 133 4.47 7.91 9.89
CA PHE A 133 5.13 9.12 9.45
C PHE A 133 5.31 9.17 7.94
N PHE A 134 5.95 8.16 7.33
CA PHE A 134 6.32 8.22 5.91
C PHE A 134 5.13 8.10 4.97
N ILE A 135 4.12 7.28 5.31
CA ILE A 135 2.90 7.20 4.50
C ILE A 135 2.19 8.55 4.51
N ASN A 136 1.99 9.18 5.68
CA ASN A 136 1.31 10.48 5.74
C ASN A 136 2.15 11.59 5.07
N LEU A 137 3.47 11.55 5.21
CA LEU A 137 4.36 12.51 4.54
C LEU A 137 4.30 12.36 3.01
N ALA A 138 4.31 11.13 2.50
CA ALA A 138 4.15 10.87 1.07
C ALA A 138 2.80 11.37 0.55
N LEU A 139 1.72 11.17 1.31
CA LEU A 139 0.39 11.68 0.94
C LEU A 139 0.34 13.21 0.92
N ALA A 140 0.97 13.89 1.89
CA ALA A 140 1.04 15.34 1.93
C ALA A 140 1.87 15.92 0.77
N ALA A 141 3.06 15.38 0.53
CA ALA A 141 3.92 15.78 -0.58
C ALA A 141 3.24 15.48 -1.94
N GLY A 142 2.70 14.28 -2.10
CA GLY A 142 1.98 13.90 -3.31
C GLY A 142 0.74 14.74 -3.58
N ALA A 143 0.01 15.18 -2.54
CA ALA A 143 -1.11 16.11 -2.71
C ALA A 143 -0.65 17.47 -3.27
N PHE A 144 0.50 17.98 -2.81
CA PHE A 144 1.11 19.18 -3.38
C PHE A 144 1.52 18.97 -4.86
N GLU A 145 2.01 17.78 -5.20
CA GLU A 145 2.37 17.40 -6.58
C GLU A 145 1.16 17.04 -7.48
N GLY A 146 -0.07 17.05 -6.95
CA GLY A 146 -1.28 16.67 -7.68
C GLY A 146 -1.45 15.16 -7.92
N ARG A 147 -0.78 14.32 -7.12
CA ARG A 147 -0.84 12.86 -7.18
C ARG A 147 -1.99 12.25 -6.40
N GLY A 148 -2.47 11.10 -6.86
CA GLY A 148 -3.42 10.27 -6.12
C GLY A 148 -2.75 9.44 -5.00
N TYR A 149 -3.53 8.97 -4.03
CA TYR A 149 -3.03 8.24 -2.84
C TYR A 149 -2.00 7.14 -3.16
N GLY A 150 -2.37 6.21 -4.05
CA GLY A 150 -1.50 5.08 -4.40
C GLY A 150 -0.26 5.50 -5.19
N GLU A 151 -0.40 6.54 -6.01
CA GLU A 151 0.71 7.11 -6.79
C GLU A 151 1.73 7.79 -5.86
N SER A 152 1.26 8.53 -4.86
CA SER A 152 2.12 9.18 -3.86
C SER A 152 2.99 8.19 -3.09
N VAL A 153 2.39 7.08 -2.62
CA VAL A 153 3.15 6.05 -1.89
C VAL A 153 4.02 5.22 -2.84
N GLY A 154 3.54 4.92 -4.05
CA GLY A 154 4.35 4.26 -5.07
C GLY A 154 5.59 5.07 -5.45
N ARG A 155 5.46 6.40 -5.55
CA ARG A 155 6.58 7.32 -5.79
C ARG A 155 7.61 7.26 -4.65
N LEU A 156 7.16 7.26 -3.40
CA LEU A 156 8.04 7.09 -2.24
C LEU A 156 8.83 5.77 -2.32
N ILE A 157 8.16 4.67 -2.67
CA ILE A 157 8.81 3.35 -2.79
C ILE A 157 9.84 3.37 -3.93
N GLU A 158 9.45 3.83 -5.11
CA GLU A 158 10.29 3.80 -6.31
C GLU A 158 11.54 4.69 -6.20
N THR A 159 11.39 5.86 -5.56
CA THR A 159 12.49 6.84 -5.47
C THR A 159 13.26 6.77 -4.16
N GLU A 160 12.79 5.97 -3.21
CA GLU A 160 13.32 5.88 -1.85
C GLU A 160 13.44 7.27 -1.16
N GLY A 161 12.56 8.22 -1.55
CA GLY A 161 12.65 9.61 -1.14
C GLY A 161 11.38 10.41 -1.42
N LEU A 162 11.40 11.66 -0.96
CA LEU A 162 10.33 12.63 -1.19
C LEU A 162 10.94 13.99 -1.52
N ASP A 163 10.38 14.65 -2.51
CA ASP A 163 10.66 16.04 -2.82
C ASP A 163 9.69 16.91 -2.01
N LEU A 164 10.21 17.64 -1.02
CA LEU A 164 9.36 18.52 -0.20
C LEU A 164 9.39 19.93 -0.78
N PRO A 165 8.23 20.58 -0.96
CA PRO A 165 8.19 21.96 -1.40
C PRO A 165 8.84 22.88 -0.38
N SER A 166 9.48 23.94 -0.86
CA SER A 166 9.96 25.01 0.02
C SER A 166 8.78 25.81 0.57
N GLU A 167 9.03 26.57 1.65
CA GLU A 167 8.05 27.52 2.19
C GLU A 167 7.59 28.53 1.12
N ALA A 168 8.51 28.97 0.26
CA ALA A 168 8.20 29.88 -0.84
C ALA A 168 7.26 29.25 -1.88
N ASP A 169 7.46 27.97 -2.21
CA ASP A 169 6.58 27.24 -3.15
C ASP A 169 5.16 27.12 -2.56
N LEU A 170 5.06 26.80 -1.27
CA LEU A 170 3.78 26.71 -0.56
C LEU A 170 3.07 28.08 -0.50
N GLU A 171 3.79 29.14 -0.16
CA GLU A 171 3.25 30.50 -0.16
C GLU A 171 2.71 30.90 -1.54
N GLN A 172 3.43 30.57 -2.61
CA GLN A 172 3.01 30.87 -3.97
C GLN A 172 1.70 30.16 -4.31
N VAL A 173 1.56 28.87 -3.98
CA VAL A 173 0.33 28.10 -4.20
C VAL A 173 -0.85 28.68 -3.42
N VAL A 174 -0.64 29.08 -2.16
CA VAL A 174 -1.69 29.70 -1.34
C VAL A 174 -2.14 31.03 -1.96
N ARG A 175 -1.19 31.89 -2.36
CA ARG A 175 -1.51 33.19 -2.99
C ARG A 175 -2.26 33.01 -4.31
N ALA A 176 -1.84 32.04 -5.13
CA ALA A 176 -2.51 31.75 -6.40
C ALA A 176 -3.94 31.25 -6.20
N THR A 177 -4.16 30.36 -5.23
CA THR A 177 -5.51 29.85 -4.90
C THR A 177 -6.43 30.97 -4.41
N LEU A 178 -5.96 31.82 -3.48
CA LEU A 178 -6.74 32.94 -2.96
C LEU A 178 -7.08 34.02 -4.00
N ALA A 179 -6.30 34.13 -5.07
CA ALA A 179 -6.56 35.07 -6.16
C ALA A 179 -7.54 34.52 -7.22
N ALA A 180 -7.76 33.21 -7.24
CA ALA A 180 -8.69 32.54 -8.15
C ALA A 180 -10.10 32.35 -7.57
N ASP A 181 -10.26 32.57 -6.24
CA ASP A 181 -11.54 32.63 -5.51
C ASP A 181 -12.13 34.06 -5.52
#